data_AF-A0A089NWD0-F1
#
_entry.id   AF-A0A089NWD0-F1
#
_cell.length_a   1.000
_cell.length_b   1.000
_cell.length_c   1.000
_cell.angle_alpha   90.00
_cell.angle_beta   90.00
_cell.angle_gamma   90.00
#
_symmetry.space_group_name_H-M   'P 1'
#
loop_
_entity.id
_entity.type
_entity.pdbx_description
1 polymer ?
#
loop_
_entity_poly.entity_id
_entity_poly.type
_entity_poly.pdbx_seq_one_letter_code
_entity_poly.pdbx_strand_id
1 'polypeptide(L)'
;MPTFSTQQDPLPRLLVSVRDPAEAEAARLAGADLIDAKDPERGALGALDDGIVREIVARVSGGAATSAVADPAVRSVAALAQTGVDWVKVGIAPALLRDPSALVDLVAAAPRRLIAVLFAEDGTTAPHVPALAAAGFAGAMVDTAGKTGARLPDLAAPADLSAFTAACRVHDLMSGLAGSLRVIDIPVLCAYRPDYLGFRGGLCRDFDRRNGIDPLRVAEALRALRPSRQDAA
;
A
#
# COMPACT_ATOMS: atom_id res chain seq x y z
N MET A 1 5.76 14.74 12.21
CA MET A 1 5.46 13.39 11.71
C MET A 1 3.95 13.24 11.72
N PRO A 2 3.31 12.74 10.66
CA PRO A 2 1.90 12.38 10.74
C PRO A 2 1.78 11.27 11.78
N THR A 3 1.25 11.63 12.94
CA THR A 3 0.80 10.69 13.95
C THR A 3 -0.45 10.02 13.40
N PHE A 4 -0.42 8.71 13.25
CA PHE A 4 -1.66 7.94 13.20
C PHE A 4 -2.40 8.20 14.49
N SER A 5 -3.45 9.00 14.40
CA SER A 5 -4.40 9.08 15.48
C SER A 5 -5.02 7.68 15.59
N THR A 6 -4.90 7.04 16.75
CA THR A 6 -5.61 5.80 17.07
C THR A 6 -7.13 5.99 17.13
N GLN A 7 -7.61 7.22 16.90
CA GLN A 7 -8.97 7.52 16.45
C GLN A 7 -9.13 6.97 15.02
N GLN A 8 -9.47 5.68 14.93
CA GLN A 8 -9.81 5.00 13.69
C GLN A 8 -10.87 5.81 12.94
N ASP A 9 -10.50 6.42 11.82
CA ASP A 9 -11.48 6.73 10.79
C ASP A 9 -12.12 5.39 10.40
N PRO A 10 -13.45 5.24 10.41
CA PRO A 10 -14.09 3.94 10.23
C PRO A 10 -13.86 3.35 8.83
N LEU A 11 -13.32 4.14 7.90
CA LEU A 11 -13.19 3.80 6.48
C LEU A 11 -11.72 3.79 6.06
N PRO A 12 -11.29 2.79 5.26
CA PRO A 12 -9.93 2.73 4.75
C PRO A 12 -9.58 3.96 3.91
N ARG A 13 -8.32 4.37 3.95
CA ARG A 13 -7.79 5.41 3.04
C ARG A 13 -7.57 4.85 1.64
N LEU A 14 -7.74 5.69 0.62
CA LEU A 14 -7.44 5.36 -0.77
C LEU A 14 -5.96 5.57 -1.06
N LEU A 15 -5.24 4.48 -1.37
CA LEU A 15 -3.88 4.53 -1.87
C LEU A 15 -3.85 4.34 -3.38
N VAL A 16 -3.27 5.29 -4.10
CA VAL A 16 -3.10 5.25 -5.56
C VAL A 16 -1.63 5.14 -5.90
N SER A 17 -1.25 4.05 -6.56
CA SER A 17 0.12 3.86 -7.02
C SER A 17 0.37 4.53 -8.37
N VAL A 18 1.33 5.44 -8.41
CA VAL A 18 1.67 6.31 -9.54
C VAL A 18 3.10 6.06 -10.02
N ARG A 19 3.36 6.29 -11.31
CA ARG A 19 4.70 6.09 -11.90
C ARG A 19 5.51 7.37 -12.12
N ASP A 20 4.85 8.53 -12.06
CA ASP A 20 5.46 9.81 -12.40
C ASP A 20 4.76 10.99 -11.66
N PRO A 21 5.36 12.19 -11.65
CA PRO A 21 4.79 13.35 -10.97
C PRO A 21 3.45 13.84 -11.55
N ALA A 22 3.16 13.57 -12.83
CA ALA A 22 1.90 13.97 -13.45
C ALA A 22 0.74 13.09 -12.96
N GLU A 23 0.95 11.77 -12.89
CA GLU A 23 0.00 10.84 -12.27
C GLU A 23 -0.22 11.16 -10.79
N ALA A 24 0.86 11.50 -10.06
CA ALA A 24 0.79 11.89 -8.65
C ALA A 24 -0.12 13.11 -8.43
N GLU A 25 0.07 14.16 -9.24
CA GLU A 25 -0.75 15.37 -9.17
C GLU A 25 -2.21 15.09 -9.53
N ALA A 26 -2.45 14.30 -10.60
CA ALA A 26 -3.78 13.93 -11.02
C ALA A 26 -4.54 13.13 -9.94
N ALA A 27 -3.89 12.15 -9.32
CA ALA A 27 -4.47 11.34 -8.25
C ALA A 27 -4.74 12.18 -6.98
N ARG A 28 -3.82 13.08 -6.61
CA ARG A 28 -3.99 14.00 -5.49
C ARG A 28 -5.17 14.95 -5.72
N LEU A 29 -5.25 15.60 -6.88
CA LEU A 29 -6.35 16.51 -7.22
C LEU A 29 -7.70 15.79 -7.26
N ALA A 30 -7.71 14.50 -7.61
CA ALA A 30 -8.90 13.67 -7.56
C ALA A 30 -9.28 13.22 -6.13
N GLY A 31 -8.43 13.47 -5.13
CA GLY A 31 -8.71 13.23 -3.71
C GLY A 31 -8.10 11.97 -3.10
N ALA A 32 -7.09 11.36 -3.74
CA ALA A 32 -6.37 10.23 -3.15
C ALA A 32 -5.74 10.61 -1.81
N ASP A 33 -5.88 9.74 -0.80
CA ASP A 33 -5.35 9.99 0.54
C ASP A 33 -3.85 9.68 0.64
N LEU A 34 -3.41 8.64 -0.07
CA LEU A 34 -2.03 8.19 -0.15
C LEU A 34 -1.59 8.06 -1.61
N ILE A 35 -0.42 8.60 -1.91
CA ILE A 35 0.25 8.47 -3.21
C ILE A 35 1.45 7.55 -3.06
N ASP A 36 1.48 6.50 -3.86
CA ASP A 36 2.49 5.44 -3.77
C ASP A 36 3.36 5.41 -5.04
N ALA A 37 4.61 5.82 -4.92
CA ALA A 37 5.55 5.85 -6.04
C ALA A 37 6.05 4.42 -6.34
N LYS A 38 5.66 3.87 -7.49
CA LYS A 38 6.11 2.56 -7.96
C LYS A 38 6.15 2.45 -9.49
N ASP A 39 7.07 1.63 -9.98
CA ASP A 39 7.22 1.32 -11.40
C ASP A 39 6.46 0.03 -11.74
N PRO A 40 5.37 0.09 -12.54
CA PRO A 40 4.66 -1.11 -12.94
C PRO A 40 5.41 -2.01 -13.92
N GLU A 41 6.37 -1.49 -14.67
CA GLU A 41 7.16 -2.24 -15.66
C GLU A 41 8.21 -3.13 -14.99
N ARG A 42 8.59 -2.80 -13.75
CA ARG A 42 9.54 -3.56 -12.94
C ARG A 42 8.87 -4.54 -11.96
N GLY A 43 7.61 -4.90 -12.21
CA GLY A 43 6.86 -5.89 -11.43
C GLY A 43 5.83 -5.29 -10.46
N ALA A 44 5.34 -6.08 -9.50
CA ALA A 44 4.34 -5.62 -8.53
C ALA A 44 4.87 -4.53 -7.58
N LEU A 45 6.15 -4.66 -7.20
CA LEU A 45 6.89 -3.77 -6.31
C LEU A 45 8.14 -3.22 -7.01
N GLY A 46 7.96 -2.71 -8.22
CA GLY A 46 9.05 -2.03 -8.93
C GLY A 46 9.39 -0.68 -8.28
N ALA A 47 10.66 -0.47 -7.93
CA ALA A 47 11.13 0.83 -7.44
C ALA A 47 11.28 1.84 -8.59
N LEU A 48 10.91 3.10 -8.34
CA LEU A 48 11.24 4.24 -9.20
C LEU A 48 12.59 4.82 -8.81
N ASP A 49 13.19 5.61 -9.69
CA ASP A 49 14.41 6.38 -9.37
C ASP A 49 14.15 7.40 -8.26
N ASP A 50 15.08 7.54 -7.32
CA ASP A 50 14.97 8.45 -6.17
C ASP A 50 14.70 9.91 -6.59
N GLY A 51 15.17 10.34 -7.77
CA GLY A 51 14.88 11.67 -8.32
C GLY A 51 13.40 11.85 -8.61
N ILE A 52 12.79 10.88 -9.29
CA ILE A 52 11.35 10.86 -9.61
C ILE A 52 10.54 10.83 -8.31
N VAL A 53 10.96 10.03 -7.32
CA VAL A 53 10.29 9.96 -6.02
C VAL A 53 10.29 11.33 -5.32
N ARG A 54 11.42 12.05 -5.32
CA ARG A 54 11.49 13.41 -4.76
C ARG A 54 10.56 14.38 -5.48
N GLU A 55 10.48 14.30 -6.81
CA GLU A 55 9.55 15.13 -7.59
C GLU A 55 8.09 14.83 -7.25
N ILE A 56 7.72 13.54 -7.12
CA ILE A 56 6.39 13.11 -6.67
C ILE A 56 6.07 13.70 -5.29
N VAL A 57 6.98 13.54 -4.31
CA VAL A 57 6.81 14.07 -2.95
C VAL A 57 6.62 15.58 -2.97
N ALA A 58 7.44 16.30 -3.73
CA ALA A 58 7.31 17.76 -3.86
C ALA A 58 5.97 18.17 -4.48
N ARG A 59 5.48 17.41 -5.46
CA ARG A 59 4.23 17.70 -6.16
C ARG A 59 3.00 17.52 -5.28
N VAL A 60 3.03 16.55 -4.36
CA VAL A 60 1.86 16.19 -3.54
C VAL A 60 1.90 16.71 -2.11
N SER A 61 2.95 17.43 -1.75
CA SER A 61 3.17 18.00 -0.42
C SER A 61 1.93 18.75 0.10
N GLY A 62 1.49 18.40 1.32
CA GLY A 62 0.33 19.01 1.97
C GLY A 62 -1.04 18.54 1.46
N GLY A 63 -1.10 17.70 0.42
CA GLY A 63 -2.37 17.20 -0.14
C GLY A 63 -2.63 15.71 0.06
N ALA A 64 -1.59 14.89 0.16
CA ALA A 64 -1.69 13.45 0.41
C ALA A 64 -0.44 12.94 1.15
N ALA A 65 -0.57 11.85 1.90
CA ALA A 65 0.58 11.14 2.43
C ALA A 65 1.28 10.35 1.31
N THR A 66 2.55 10.04 1.49
CA THR A 66 3.39 9.45 0.44
C THR A 66 4.02 8.13 0.88
N SER A 67 4.08 7.17 -0.03
CA SER A 67 4.91 5.98 0.11
C SER A 67 5.69 5.73 -1.17
N ALA A 68 6.77 4.96 -1.06
CA ALA A 68 7.51 4.49 -2.23
C ALA A 68 8.07 3.10 -1.98
N VAL A 69 8.28 2.35 -3.06
CA VAL A 69 8.81 0.99 -3.00
C VAL A 69 10.34 0.99 -3.06
N ALA A 70 10.98 0.27 -2.14
CA ALA A 70 12.40 -0.03 -2.13
C ALA A 70 12.66 -1.51 -2.41
N ASP A 71 13.83 -1.82 -2.95
CA ASP A 71 14.37 -3.17 -2.94
C ASP A 71 14.62 -3.62 -1.48
N PRO A 72 14.53 -4.93 -1.18
CA PRO A 72 14.73 -5.48 0.18
C PRO A 72 16.20 -5.50 0.60
N ALA A 73 16.84 -4.34 0.56
CA ALA A 73 18.22 -4.11 0.94
C ALA A 73 18.33 -2.83 1.79
N VAL A 74 19.09 -2.90 2.89
CA VAL A 74 19.31 -1.79 3.84
C VAL A 74 19.68 -0.48 3.13
N ARG A 75 20.58 -0.54 2.14
CA ARG A 75 21.02 0.63 1.38
C ARG A 75 19.88 1.27 0.59
N SER A 76 19.03 0.46 -0.06
CA SER A 76 17.88 0.94 -0.84
C SER A 76 16.84 1.58 0.07
N VAL A 77 16.54 0.94 1.21
CA VAL A 77 15.59 1.46 2.20
C VAL A 77 16.07 2.80 2.77
N ALA A 78 17.35 2.88 3.17
CA ALA A 78 17.94 4.10 3.70
C ALA A 78 17.94 5.24 2.68
N ALA A 79 18.28 4.95 1.41
CA ALA A 79 18.26 5.95 0.35
C ALA A 79 16.83 6.48 0.10
N LEU A 80 15.86 5.58 -0.02
CA LEU A 80 14.47 5.96 -0.27
C LEU A 80 13.88 6.75 0.90
N ALA A 81 14.25 6.40 2.15
CA ALA A 81 13.82 7.14 3.33
C ALA A 81 14.27 8.62 3.32
N GLN A 82 15.35 8.97 2.61
CA GLN A 82 15.85 10.35 2.45
C GLN A 82 15.17 11.14 1.33
N THR A 83 14.25 10.53 0.55
CA THR A 83 13.51 11.23 -0.51
C THR A 83 12.39 12.13 0.02
N GLY A 84 12.06 12.01 1.31
CA GLY A 84 10.98 12.78 1.94
C GLY A 84 9.63 12.07 1.96
N VAL A 85 9.52 10.82 1.49
CA VAL A 85 8.29 10.03 1.60
C VAL A 85 7.84 9.85 3.05
N ASP A 86 6.57 9.58 3.34
CA ASP A 86 6.16 9.26 4.71
C ASP A 86 6.53 7.81 5.05
N TRP A 87 6.32 6.88 4.11
CA TRP A 87 6.51 5.44 4.28
C TRP A 87 7.41 4.83 3.20
N VAL A 88 8.14 3.78 3.57
CA VAL A 88 8.90 2.94 2.63
C VAL A 88 8.27 1.56 2.62
N LYS A 89 7.95 1.04 1.43
CA LYS A 89 7.40 -0.30 1.25
C LYS A 89 8.47 -1.25 0.74
N VAL A 90 8.54 -2.44 1.33
CA VAL A 90 9.50 -3.48 0.93
C VAL A 90 8.80 -4.82 0.81
N GLY A 91 8.99 -5.51 -0.30
CA GLY A 91 8.53 -6.88 -0.48
C GLY A 91 9.32 -7.84 0.40
N ILE A 92 8.65 -8.59 1.27
CA ILE A 92 9.29 -9.54 2.16
C ILE A 92 9.04 -10.97 1.65
N ALA A 93 10.07 -11.56 1.08
CA ALA A 93 10.03 -12.95 0.63
C ALA A 93 9.99 -13.92 1.84
N PRO A 94 9.45 -15.15 1.68
CA PRO A 94 9.39 -16.14 2.75
C PRO A 94 10.75 -16.47 3.38
N ALA A 95 11.84 -16.40 2.61
CA ALA A 95 13.19 -16.60 3.12
C ALA A 95 13.62 -15.49 4.09
N LEU A 96 13.27 -14.25 3.79
CA LEU A 96 13.59 -13.09 4.63
C LEU A 96 12.76 -13.09 5.92
N LEU A 97 11.51 -13.56 5.89
CA LEU A 97 10.68 -13.75 7.09
C LEU A 97 11.28 -14.73 8.11
N ARG A 98 12.16 -15.64 7.67
CA ARG A 98 12.86 -16.60 8.54
C ARG A 98 14.15 -16.04 9.15
N ASP A 99 14.52 -14.81 8.81
CA ASP A 99 15.71 -14.13 9.31
C ASP A 99 15.33 -12.86 10.10
N PRO A 100 15.08 -12.99 11.42
CA PRO A 100 14.75 -11.84 12.27
C PRO A 100 15.81 -10.74 12.27
N SER A 101 17.09 -11.11 12.12
CA SER A 101 18.18 -10.13 12.13
C SER A 101 18.13 -9.24 10.90
N ALA A 102 17.89 -9.83 9.72
CA ALA A 102 17.72 -9.09 8.49
C ALA A 102 16.48 -8.18 8.51
N LEU A 103 15.39 -8.61 9.15
CA LEU A 103 14.20 -7.76 9.34
C LEU A 103 14.50 -6.53 10.21
N VAL A 104 15.24 -6.72 11.32
CA VAL A 104 15.66 -5.63 12.20
C VAL A 104 16.58 -4.65 11.47
N ASP A 105 17.53 -5.15 10.68
CA ASP A 105 18.45 -4.32 9.89
C ASP A 105 17.70 -3.45 8.88
N LEU A 106 16.67 -4.00 8.21
CA LEU A 106 15.82 -3.23 7.30
C LEU A 106 15.05 -2.13 8.02
N VAL A 107 14.45 -2.44 9.18
CA VAL A 107 13.72 -1.45 9.98
C VAL A 107 14.65 -0.35 10.48
N ALA A 108 15.87 -0.68 10.90
CA ALA A 108 16.85 0.29 11.34
C ALA A 108 17.23 1.31 10.24
N ALA A 109 17.12 0.93 8.97
CA ALA A 109 17.36 1.80 7.82
C ALA A 109 16.26 2.87 7.60
N ALA A 110 15.03 2.62 8.05
CA ALA A 110 13.90 3.55 8.00
C ALA A 110 13.01 3.43 9.26
N PRO A 111 13.51 3.86 10.44
CA PRO A 111 12.85 3.60 11.71
C PRO A 111 11.42 4.13 11.74
N ARG A 112 10.50 3.26 12.16
CA ARG A 112 9.05 3.54 12.25
C ARG A 112 8.39 4.01 10.94
N ARG A 113 9.00 3.74 9.78
CA ARG A 113 8.48 4.12 8.45
C ARG A 113 8.33 2.94 7.49
N LEU A 114 8.81 1.77 7.87
CA LEU A 114 8.83 0.60 7.01
C LEU A 114 7.50 -0.15 7.03
N ILE A 115 6.95 -0.42 5.85
CA ILE A 115 5.77 -1.25 5.61
C ILE A 115 6.22 -2.53 4.91
N ALA A 116 5.97 -3.68 5.53
CA ALA A 116 6.22 -4.98 4.91
C ALA A 116 5.13 -5.28 3.89
N VAL A 117 5.51 -5.70 2.68
CA VAL A 117 4.56 -6.21 1.68
C VAL A 117 4.72 -7.73 1.59
N LEU A 118 3.65 -8.44 1.89
CA LEU A 118 3.52 -9.89 1.81
C LEU A 118 2.69 -10.23 0.58
N PHE A 119 3.10 -11.24 -0.19
CA PHE A 119 2.38 -11.65 -1.39
C PHE A 119 1.33 -12.72 -1.06
N ALA A 120 0.10 -12.54 -1.57
CA ALA A 120 -0.99 -13.49 -1.38
C ALA A 120 -0.64 -14.89 -1.95
N GLU A 121 0.20 -14.95 -2.97
CA GLU A 121 0.68 -16.20 -3.57
C GLU A 121 1.58 -17.02 -2.64
N ASP A 122 2.16 -16.43 -1.61
CA ASP A 122 3.04 -17.11 -0.65
C ASP A 122 2.27 -17.78 0.51
N GLY A 123 0.93 -17.65 0.53
CA GLY A 123 0.05 -18.30 1.50
C GLY A 123 -0.51 -17.35 2.55
N THR A 124 -0.85 -17.88 3.73
CA THR A 124 -1.51 -17.12 4.80
C THR A 124 -0.55 -16.10 5.44
N THR A 125 -0.99 -14.85 5.53
CA THR A 125 -0.11 -13.72 5.93
C THR A 125 -0.20 -13.36 7.41
N ALA A 126 -1.33 -13.66 8.07
CA ALA A 126 -1.56 -13.35 9.48
C ALA A 126 -0.47 -13.91 10.44
N PRO A 127 0.04 -15.14 10.27
CA PRO A 127 1.07 -15.69 11.16
C PRO A 127 2.40 -14.93 11.17
N HIS A 128 2.66 -14.11 10.15
CA HIS A 128 3.91 -13.34 10.03
C HIS A 128 3.87 -11.98 10.73
N VAL A 129 2.67 -11.47 11.02
CA VAL A 129 2.46 -10.14 11.63
C VAL A 129 3.19 -9.96 12.97
N PRO A 130 3.18 -10.92 13.93
CA PRO A 130 3.87 -10.75 15.20
C PRO A 130 5.39 -10.56 15.04
N ALA A 131 6.01 -11.27 14.09
CA ALA A 131 7.44 -11.17 13.82
C ALA A 131 7.80 -9.81 13.20
N LEU A 132 6.96 -9.30 12.29
CA LEU A 132 7.13 -7.97 11.70
C LEU A 132 7.00 -6.87 12.77
N ALA A 133 6.01 -7.00 13.67
CA ALA A 133 5.84 -6.06 14.78
C ALA A 133 7.03 -6.09 15.74
N ALA A 134 7.53 -7.28 16.10
CA ALA A 134 8.70 -7.44 16.95
C ALA A 134 9.98 -6.85 16.33
N ALA A 135 10.12 -6.91 15.00
CA ALA A 135 11.22 -6.26 14.29
C ALA A 135 11.09 -4.73 14.21
N GLY A 136 9.91 -4.16 14.50
CA GLY A 136 9.66 -2.72 14.53
C GLY A 136 9.14 -2.12 13.22
N PHE A 137 8.56 -2.94 12.33
CA PHE A 137 7.81 -2.43 11.19
C PHE A 137 6.67 -1.53 11.67
N ALA A 138 6.32 -0.51 10.87
CA ALA A 138 5.19 0.36 11.17
C ALA A 138 3.87 -0.14 10.57
N GLY A 139 3.95 -1.12 9.67
CA GLY A 139 2.78 -1.69 9.04
C GLY A 139 3.12 -2.91 8.19
N ALA A 140 2.07 -3.57 7.77
CA ALA A 140 2.11 -4.68 6.83
C ALA A 140 1.01 -4.51 5.77
N MET A 141 1.25 -5.07 4.60
CA MET A 141 0.35 -5.00 3.46
C MET A 141 0.31 -6.35 2.76
N VAL A 142 -0.88 -6.78 2.32
CA VAL A 142 -1.02 -7.89 1.37
C VAL A 142 -1.14 -7.31 -0.03
N ASP A 143 -0.34 -7.81 -0.97
CA ASP A 143 -0.44 -7.50 -2.41
C ASP A 143 -0.35 -8.80 -3.22
N THR A 144 -0.49 -8.72 -4.54
CA THR A 144 -0.27 -9.84 -5.47
C THR A 144 1.04 -9.62 -6.22
N ALA A 145 1.84 -10.67 -6.39
CA ALA A 145 3.09 -10.63 -7.17
C ALA A 145 2.85 -10.40 -8.67
N GLY A 146 1.62 -10.60 -9.14
CA GLY A 146 1.18 -10.24 -10.50
C GLY A 146 1.55 -11.26 -11.58
N LYS A 147 2.03 -12.46 -11.21
CA LYS A 147 2.43 -13.51 -12.16
C LYS A 147 1.26 -14.10 -12.95
N THR A 148 0.04 -14.01 -12.40
CA THR A 148 -1.17 -14.64 -12.95
C THR A 148 -2.25 -13.64 -13.35
N GLY A 149 -2.07 -12.34 -13.04
CA GLY A 149 -3.10 -11.32 -13.22
C GLY A 149 -4.32 -11.48 -12.31
N ALA A 150 -4.31 -12.45 -11.38
CA ALA A 150 -5.40 -12.68 -10.45
C ALA A 150 -5.54 -11.53 -9.44
N ARG A 151 -6.76 -11.33 -8.94
CA ARG A 151 -7.10 -10.28 -7.98
C ARG A 151 -7.00 -10.83 -6.56
N LEU A 152 -6.71 -9.96 -5.60
CA LEU A 152 -6.59 -10.38 -4.20
C LEU A 152 -7.85 -11.15 -3.69
N PRO A 153 -9.09 -10.69 -3.93
CA PRO A 153 -10.27 -11.43 -3.48
C PRO A 153 -10.46 -12.81 -4.15
N ASP A 154 -9.81 -13.02 -5.29
CA ASP A 154 -9.85 -14.30 -6.03
C ASP A 154 -8.74 -15.26 -5.57
N LEU A 155 -7.70 -14.76 -4.88
CA LEU A 155 -6.53 -15.53 -4.41
C LEU A 155 -6.56 -15.84 -2.91
N ALA A 156 -7.01 -14.90 -2.09
CA ALA A 156 -6.97 -15.01 -0.64
C ALA A 156 -8.37 -15.25 -0.08
N ALA A 157 -8.51 -16.22 0.82
CA ALA A 157 -9.80 -16.50 1.45
C ALA A 157 -10.24 -15.30 2.33
N PRO A 158 -11.55 -15.00 2.41
CA PRO A 158 -12.09 -13.96 3.29
C PRO A 158 -11.59 -14.04 4.74
N ALA A 159 -11.47 -15.26 5.28
CA ALA A 159 -10.98 -15.50 6.62
C ALA A 159 -9.51 -15.09 6.81
N ASP A 160 -8.67 -15.29 5.79
CA ASP A 160 -7.24 -14.96 5.85
C ASP A 160 -7.03 -13.44 5.83
N LEU A 161 -7.77 -12.72 4.99
CA LEU A 161 -7.73 -11.25 4.94
C LEU A 161 -8.22 -10.61 6.24
N SER A 162 -9.30 -11.16 6.81
CA SER A 162 -9.82 -10.75 8.11
C SER A 162 -8.82 -11.02 9.24
N ALA A 163 -8.20 -12.21 9.25
CA ALA A 163 -7.20 -12.58 10.25
C ALA A 163 -5.94 -11.69 10.14
N PHE A 164 -5.49 -11.37 8.92
CA PHE A 164 -4.34 -10.51 8.70
C PHE A 164 -4.57 -9.09 9.25
N THR A 165 -5.68 -8.45 8.89
CA THR A 165 -6.01 -7.10 9.35
C THR A 165 -6.26 -7.08 10.87
N ALA A 166 -6.88 -8.12 11.43
CA ALA A 166 -7.04 -8.26 12.87
C ALA A 166 -5.71 -8.40 13.61
N ALA A 167 -4.79 -9.23 13.11
CA ALA A 167 -3.46 -9.37 13.68
C ALA A 167 -2.69 -8.04 13.63
N CYS A 168 -2.78 -7.29 12.53
CA CYS A 168 -2.13 -5.98 12.42
C CYS A 168 -2.64 -5.02 13.50
N ARG A 169 -3.96 -4.95 13.71
CA ARG A 169 -4.56 -4.12 14.77
C ARG A 169 -4.13 -4.53 16.18
N VAL A 170 -4.02 -5.83 16.46
CA VAL A 170 -3.56 -6.34 17.77
C VAL A 170 -2.10 -5.95 18.04
N HIS A 171 -1.30 -5.79 16.99
CA HIS A 171 0.12 -5.48 17.08
C HIS A 171 0.45 -4.02 16.72
N ASP A 172 -0.55 -3.12 16.70
CA ASP A 172 -0.40 -1.69 16.38
C ASP A 172 0.31 -1.43 15.02
N LEU A 173 0.13 -2.34 14.06
CA LEU A 173 0.62 -2.19 12.70
C LEU A 173 -0.46 -1.61 11.78
N MET A 174 -0.07 -0.65 10.95
CA MET A 174 -0.92 -0.20 9.84
C MET A 174 -1.11 -1.34 8.84
N SER A 175 -2.34 -1.61 8.44
CA SER A 175 -2.73 -2.69 7.53
C SER A 175 -3.15 -2.17 6.16
N GLY A 176 -2.60 -2.78 5.10
CA GLY A 176 -2.97 -2.48 3.71
C GLY A 176 -3.44 -3.72 2.95
N LEU A 177 -4.41 -3.58 2.05
CA LEU A 177 -4.77 -4.60 1.08
C LEU A 177 -4.68 -4.04 -0.34
N ALA A 178 -3.97 -4.73 -1.23
CA ALA A 178 -3.93 -4.46 -2.67
C ALA A 178 -3.82 -5.76 -3.47
N GLY A 179 -3.69 -5.63 -4.79
CA GLY A 179 -3.54 -6.76 -5.69
C GLY A 179 -4.66 -6.79 -6.72
N SER A 180 -4.40 -6.13 -7.86
CA SER A 180 -5.34 -6.00 -8.98
C SER A 180 -6.76 -5.56 -8.59
N LEU A 181 -6.92 -4.79 -7.51
CA LEU A 181 -8.21 -4.35 -7.01
C LEU A 181 -8.97 -3.50 -8.03
N ARG A 182 -10.30 -3.60 -7.98
CA ARG A 182 -11.27 -2.77 -8.71
C ARG A 182 -12.20 -2.07 -7.74
N VAL A 183 -12.92 -1.04 -8.20
CA VAL A 183 -13.89 -0.30 -7.37
C VAL A 183 -14.92 -1.23 -6.72
N ILE A 184 -15.37 -2.26 -7.45
CA ILE A 184 -16.34 -3.24 -6.94
C ILE A 184 -15.84 -4.07 -5.75
N ASP A 185 -14.52 -4.12 -5.51
CA ASP A 185 -13.92 -4.85 -4.39
C ASP A 185 -14.00 -4.07 -3.08
N ILE A 186 -14.19 -2.75 -3.16
CA ILE A 186 -14.15 -1.85 -2.01
C ILE A 186 -15.14 -2.26 -0.91
N PRO A 187 -16.45 -2.48 -1.17
CA PRO A 187 -17.40 -2.78 -0.10
C PRO A 187 -17.04 -4.04 0.68
N VAL A 188 -16.61 -5.09 -0.03
CA VAL A 188 -16.22 -6.37 0.59
C VAL A 188 -14.94 -6.21 1.41
N LEU A 189 -13.92 -5.52 0.88
CA LEU A 189 -12.64 -5.36 1.57
C LEU A 189 -12.73 -4.40 2.76
N CYS A 190 -13.62 -3.40 2.72
CA CYS A 190 -13.86 -2.51 3.86
C CYS A 190 -14.37 -3.27 5.10
N ALA A 191 -15.09 -4.38 4.91
CA ALA A 191 -15.58 -5.20 6.02
C ALA A 191 -14.44 -5.80 6.87
N TYR A 192 -13.24 -5.96 6.30
CA TYR A 192 -12.05 -6.43 7.03
C TYR A 192 -11.34 -5.30 7.81
N ARG A 193 -11.78 -4.05 7.62
CA ARG A 193 -11.24 -2.85 8.29
C ARG A 193 -9.72 -2.69 8.13
N PRO A 194 -9.16 -2.72 6.89
CA PRO A 194 -7.79 -2.30 6.67
C PRO A 194 -7.65 -0.77 6.84
N ASP A 195 -6.44 -0.29 7.11
CA ASP A 195 -6.17 1.15 7.20
C ASP A 195 -6.12 1.82 5.83
N TYR A 196 -5.80 1.05 4.78
CA TYR A 196 -5.85 1.53 3.39
C TYR A 196 -6.07 0.41 2.37
N LEU A 197 -6.63 0.79 1.22
CA LEU A 197 -6.74 -0.06 0.03
C LEU A 197 -5.88 0.50 -1.09
N GLY A 198 -5.02 -0.34 -1.68
CA GLY A 198 -4.06 0.06 -2.71
C GLY A 198 -4.50 -0.31 -4.13
N PHE A 199 -4.44 0.68 -5.03
CA PHE A 199 -4.87 0.52 -6.41
C PHE A 199 -3.83 1.01 -7.41
N ARG A 200 -3.80 0.37 -8.58
CA ARG A 200 -3.18 0.91 -9.80
C ARG A 200 -4.04 0.63 -11.01
N GLY A 201 -3.98 -0.59 -11.55
CA GLY A 201 -4.69 -0.99 -12.78
C GLY A 201 -6.19 -0.69 -12.71
N GLY A 202 -6.85 -0.94 -11.57
CA GLY A 202 -8.26 -0.61 -11.35
C GLY A 202 -8.63 0.87 -11.49
N LEU A 203 -7.64 1.78 -11.46
CA LEU A 203 -7.82 3.23 -11.61
C LEU A 203 -7.16 3.78 -12.88
N CYS A 204 -6.45 2.96 -13.66
CA CYS A 204 -5.86 3.37 -14.94
C CYS A 204 -6.90 3.33 -16.08
N ARG A 205 -6.63 4.04 -17.17
CA ARG A 205 -7.43 3.92 -18.42
C ARG A 205 -7.45 2.49 -18.93
N ASP A 206 -8.61 2.05 -19.39
CA ASP A 206 -8.89 0.68 -19.86
C ASP A 206 -8.57 -0.42 -18.85
N PHE A 207 -8.45 -0.06 -17.57
CA PHE A 207 -8.01 -0.94 -16.48
C PHE A 207 -6.62 -1.57 -16.70
N ASP A 208 -5.78 -0.97 -17.56
CA ASP A 208 -4.41 -1.40 -17.81
C ASP A 208 -3.43 -0.58 -16.97
N ARG A 209 -2.68 -1.24 -16.09
CA ARG A 209 -1.68 -0.63 -15.19
C ARG A 209 -0.55 0.14 -15.89
N ARG A 210 -0.38 -0.05 -17.20
CA ARG A 210 0.62 0.63 -18.04
C ARG A 210 0.08 1.94 -18.61
N ASN A 211 -1.24 2.12 -18.60
CA ASN A 211 -1.88 3.37 -18.96
C ASN A 211 -1.86 4.36 -17.78
N GLY A 212 -2.10 5.63 -18.10
CA GLY A 212 -2.20 6.68 -17.11
C GLY A 212 -3.39 6.51 -16.16
N ILE A 213 -3.25 7.04 -14.94
CA ILE A 213 -4.35 7.16 -13.97
C ILE A 213 -5.51 7.94 -14.58
N ASP A 214 -6.73 7.46 -14.33
CA ASP A 214 -7.98 8.12 -14.70
C ASP A 214 -8.59 8.80 -13.46
N PRO A 215 -8.58 10.15 -13.38
CA PRO A 215 -9.13 10.89 -12.24
C PRO A 215 -10.60 10.57 -11.94
N LEU A 216 -11.40 10.20 -12.95
CA LEU A 216 -12.81 9.86 -12.75
C LEU A 216 -12.95 8.54 -11.98
N ARG A 217 -12.07 7.57 -12.23
CA ARG A 217 -12.04 6.31 -11.47
C ARG A 217 -11.54 6.50 -10.05
N VAL A 218 -10.58 7.41 -9.83
CA VAL A 218 -10.14 7.78 -8.47
C VAL A 218 -11.32 8.35 -7.68
N ALA A 219 -12.08 9.28 -8.29
CA ALA A 219 -13.27 9.85 -7.68
C ALA A 219 -14.37 8.79 -7.42
N GLU A 220 -14.54 7.83 -8.32
CA GLU A 220 -15.46 6.70 -8.14
C GLU A 220 -15.06 5.82 -6.95
N ALA A 221 -13.77 5.48 -6.84
CA ALA A 221 -13.25 4.72 -5.71
C ALA A 221 -13.45 5.45 -4.38
N LEU A 222 -13.27 6.77 -4.35
CA LEU A 222 -13.55 7.58 -3.15
C LEU A 222 -15.02 7.56 -2.76
N ARG A 223 -15.95 7.64 -3.71
CA ARG A 223 -17.39 7.51 -3.43
C ARG A 223 -17.73 6.13 -2.88
N ALA A 224 -17.13 5.07 -3.43
CA ALA A 224 -17.33 3.72 -2.94
C ALA A 224 -16.76 3.52 -1.52
N LEU A 225 -15.63 4.17 -1.19
CA LEU A 225 -15.04 4.15 0.15
C LEU A 225 -15.83 4.98 1.15
N ARG A 226 -16.42 6.10 0.70
CA ARG A 226 -17.12 7.08 1.53
C ARG A 226 -18.54 7.26 1.00
N PRO A 227 -19.40 6.22 1.07
CA PRO A 227 -20.76 6.33 0.58
C PRO A 227 -21.48 7.43 1.37
N SER A 228 -22.11 8.36 0.65
CA SER A 228 -22.89 9.42 1.28
C SER A 228 -24.04 8.77 2.06
N ARG A 229 -24.42 9.32 3.22
CA ARG A 229 -25.62 8.86 3.94
C ARG A 229 -26.92 8.90 3.09
N GLN A 230 -26.92 9.60 1.95
CA GLN A 230 -28.03 9.71 1.01
C GLN A 230 -28.15 8.52 0.04
N ASP A 231 -27.12 7.68 -0.12
CA ASP A 231 -27.13 6.54 -1.04
C ASP A 231 -27.69 5.25 -0.40
N ALA A 232 -28.11 5.33 0.86
CA ALA A 232 -28.62 4.21 1.66
C ALA A 232 -30.15 4.23 1.86
N ALA A 233 -30.87 5.05 1.08
CA ALA A 233 -32.32 5.24 1.15
C ALA A 233 -33.04 4.62 -0.07
#